data_AF-A0A925J7V8-F1
#
_entry.id   AF-A0A925J7V8-F1
#
_cell.length_a   1.000
_cell.length_b   1.000
_cell.length_c   1.000
_cell.angle_alpha   90.00
_cell.angle_beta   90.00
_cell.angle_gamma   90.00
#
_symmetry.space_group_name_H-M   'P 1'
#
loop_
_entity.id
_entity.type
_entity.pdbx_description
1 polymer ?
#
loop_
_entity_poly.entity_id
_entity_poly.type
_entity_poly.pdbx_seq_one_letter_code
_entity_poly.pdbx_strand_id
1 'polypeptide(L)' 'GVVVIDPRGDVHTAESIGERLSVRNFMETLRSTGVETGGPAAYGAREKQAFANALDRALTRARR' A
#
# COMPACT_ATOMS: atom_id res chain seq x y z
N GLY A 1 -12.77 4.68 -14.00
CA GLY A 1 -12.53 4.38 -12.57
C GLY A 1 -11.22 5.01 -12.12
N VAL A 2 -10.96 5.07 -10.82
CA VAL A 2 -9.71 5.60 -10.25
C VAL A 2 -8.78 4.43 -9.92
N VAL A 3 -7.50 4.53 -10.30
CA VAL A 3 -6.46 3.58 -9.87
C VAL A 3 -5.82 4.15 -8.61
N VAL A 4 -5.76 3.34 -7.56
CA VAL A 4 -5.11 3.73 -6.30
C VAL A 4 -3.84 2.91 -6.16
N ILE A 5 -2.72 3.58 -5.91
CA ILE A 5 -1.39 2.99 -5.75
C ILE A 5 -0.85 3.42 -4.40
N ASP A 6 -0.33 2.49 -3.62
CA ASP A 6 0.31 2.80 -2.34
C ASP A 6 1.79 3.21 -2.52
N PRO A 7 2.46 3.77 -1.50
CA PRO A 7 3.88 4.16 -1.61
C PRO A 7 4.86 2.98 -1.83
N ARG A 8 4.40 1.74 -1.68
CA ARG A 8 5.19 0.51 -1.94
C ARG A 8 5.04 0.03 -3.39
N GLY A 9 4.17 0.66 -4.17
CA GLY A 9 3.91 0.34 -5.57
C GLY A 9 2.81 -0.69 -5.79
N ASP A 10 2.05 -1.01 -4.75
CA ASP A 10 0.93 -1.93 -4.85
C ASP A 10 -0.32 -1.22 -5.33
N VAL A 11 -1.01 -1.83 -6.28
CA VAL A 11 -2.29 -1.32 -6.80
C VAL A 11 -3.42 -1.90 -5.96
N HIS A 12 -4.27 -1.04 -5.42
CA HIS A 12 -5.45 -1.48 -4.68
C HIS A 12 -6.58 -1.87 -5.64
N THR A 13 -7.19 -2.99 -5.32
CA THR A 13 -8.40 -3.51 -5.96
C THR A 13 -9.49 -3.70 -4.90
N ALA A 14 -10.73 -3.90 -5.33
CA ALA A 14 -11.83 -4.15 -4.39
C ALA A 14 -11.59 -5.42 -3.55
N GLU A 15 -10.93 -6.41 -4.13
CA GLU A 15 -10.61 -7.70 -3.51
C GLU A 15 -9.46 -7.58 -2.50
N SER A 16 -8.46 -6.75 -2.79
CA SER A 16 -7.24 -6.64 -1.96
C SER A 16 -7.33 -5.60 -0.85
N ILE A 17 -8.20 -4.59 -0.99
CA ILE A 17 -8.27 -3.50 -0.02
C ILE A 17 -8.83 -3.97 1.32
N GLY A 18 -9.78 -4.89 1.34
CA GLY A 18 -10.40 -5.41 2.56
C GLY A 18 -9.38 -6.12 3.47
N GLU A 19 -8.55 -6.99 2.90
CA GLU A 19 -7.51 -7.70 3.64
C GLU A 19 -6.50 -6.73 4.25
N ARG A 20 -6.02 -5.74 3.48
CA ARG A 20 -5.09 -4.72 3.99
C ARG A 20 -5.69 -3.88 5.12
N LEU A 21 -6.96 -3.50 4.99
CA LEU A 21 -7.67 -2.76 6.04
C LEU A 21 -7.77 -3.60 7.31
N SER A 22 -8.07 -4.89 7.18
CA SER A 22 -8.13 -5.83 8.31
C SER A 22 -6.79 -5.91 9.06
N VAL A 23 -5.69 -6.14 8.34
CA VAL A 23 -4.35 -6.19 8.94
C VAL A 23 -3.98 -4.87 9.60
N ARG A 24 -4.27 -3.73 8.95
CA ARG A 24 -4.00 -2.40 9.52
C ARG A 24 -4.76 -2.20 10.84
N ASN A 25 -6.06 -2.48 10.85
CA ASN A 25 -6.91 -2.30 12.02
C ASN A 25 -6.48 -3.24 13.16
N PHE A 26 -6.05 -4.47 12.84
CA PHE A 26 -5.52 -5.40 13.83
C PHE A 26 -4.22 -4.87 14.47
N MET A 27 -3.25 -4.45 13.65
CA MET A 27 -1.99 -3.88 14.15
C MET A 27 -2.20 -2.57 14.92
N GLU A 28 -3.20 -1.77 14.55
CA GLU A 28 -3.62 -0.59 15.31
C GLU A 28 -4.18 -0.96 16.69
N THR A 29 -5.01 -1.99 16.78
CA THR A 29 -5.53 -2.51 18.05
C THR A 29 -4.42 -3.01 18.97
N LEU A 30 -3.39 -3.66 18.41
CA LEU A 30 -2.22 -4.08 19.21
C LEU A 30 -1.46 -2.86 19.76
N ARG A 31 -1.23 -1.83 18.92
CA ARG A 31 -0.57 -0.60 19.39
C ARG A 31 -1.38 0.13 20.46
N SER A 32 -2.71 0.19 20.33
CA SER A 32 -3.57 0.90 21.29
C SER A 32 -3.67 0.20 22.65
N THR A 33 -3.42 -1.11 22.69
CA THR A 33 -3.37 -1.91 23.94
C THR A 33 -1.99 -1.92 24.60
N GLY A 34 -1.03 -1.14 24.07
CA GLY A 34 0.31 -1.00 24.63
C GLY A 34 1.29 -2.10 24.17
N VAL A 35 0.93 -2.91 23.17
CA VAL A 35 1.86 -3.85 22.55
C VAL A 35 2.79 -3.09 21.61
N GLU A 36 4.10 -3.07 21.92
CA GLU A 36 5.10 -2.53 21.00
C GLU A 36 5.31 -3.48 19.81
N THR A 37 4.60 -3.23 18.72
CA THR A 37 4.72 -4.02 17.48
C THR A 37 5.78 -3.48 16.51
N GLY A 38 6.54 -2.46 16.90
CA GLY A 38 7.32 -1.66 15.95
C GLY A 38 6.44 -0.98 14.87
N GLY A 39 7.09 -0.20 14.02
CA GLY A 39 6.46 0.45 12.86
C GLY A 39 6.67 -0.35 11.56
N PRO A 40 5.88 -0.06 10.51
CA PRO A 40 6.20 -0.55 9.18
C PRO A 40 7.59 -0.06 8.76
N ALA A 41 8.34 -0.92 8.03
CA ALA A 41 9.66 -0.56 7.53
C ALA A 41 9.62 0.72 6.70
N ALA A 42 10.64 1.56 6.85
CA ALA A 42 10.82 2.77 6.07
C ALA A 42 10.92 2.45 4.57
N TYR A 43 10.52 3.40 3.73
CA TYR A 43 10.58 3.25 2.28
C TYR A 43 12.03 3.38 1.78
N GLY A 44 12.45 2.47 0.90
CA GLY A 44 13.77 2.45 0.29
C GLY A 44 13.74 2.65 -1.22
N ALA A 45 14.90 2.39 -1.85
CA ALA A 45 15.04 2.48 -3.32
C ALA A 45 14.11 1.48 -4.05
N ARG A 46 13.87 0.31 -3.45
CA ARG A 46 12.97 -0.72 -3.98
C ARG A 46 11.53 -0.19 -4.10
N GLU A 47 11.00 0.40 -3.04
CA GLU A 47 9.62 0.92 -3.01
C GLU A 47 9.46 2.09 -3.97
N LYS A 48 10.46 2.98 -4.07
CA LYS A 48 10.47 4.06 -5.06
C LYS A 48 10.39 3.53 -6.49
N GLN A 49 11.19 2.52 -6.82
CA GLN A 49 11.15 1.90 -8.15
C GLN A 49 9.82 1.19 -8.42
N ALA A 50 9.30 0.45 -7.43
CA ALA A 50 8.02 -0.24 -7.54
C ALA A 50 6.87 0.75 -7.78
N PHE A 51 6.84 1.84 -7.02
CA PHE A 51 5.86 2.92 -7.20
C PHE A 51 5.95 3.55 -8.58
N ALA A 52 7.15 3.95 -9.03
CA ALA A 52 7.34 4.54 -10.35
C ALA A 52 6.86 3.61 -11.47
N ASN A 53 7.19 2.32 -11.38
CA ASN A 53 6.73 1.32 -12.34
C ASN A 53 5.21 1.13 -12.34
N ALA A 54 4.57 1.14 -11.17
CA ALA A 54 3.12 1.02 -11.05
C ALA A 54 2.40 2.26 -11.61
N LEU A 55 2.93 3.45 -11.31
CA LEU A 55 2.41 4.71 -11.82
C LEU A 55 2.52 4.78 -13.35
N ASP A 56 3.67 4.42 -13.91
CA ASP A 56 3.87 4.40 -15.37
C ASP A 56 2.86 3.49 -16.08
N ARG A 57 2.64 2.27 -15.56
CA ARG A 57 1.62 1.36 -16.08
C ARG A 57 0.22 1.95 -16.01
N ALA A 58 -0.13 2.60 -14.89
CA ALA A 58 -1.44 3.22 -14.70
C ALA A 58 -1.67 4.37 -15.69
N LEU A 59 -0.67 5.25 -15.87
CA LEU A 59 -0.73 6.35 -16.82
C LEU A 59 -0.78 5.87 -18.27
N THR A 60 0.03 4.87 -18.63
CA THR A 60 0.03 4.26 -19.97
C THR A 60 -1.35 3.68 -20.30
N ARG A 61 -2.00 3.02 -19.34
CA ARG A 61 -3.36 2.50 -19.52
C ARG A 61 -4.39 3.62 -19.64
N ALA A 62 -4.24 4.72 -18.90
CA ALA A 62 -5.18 5.85 -18.93
C ALA A 62 -5.06 6.72 -20.19
N ARG A 63 -3.92 6.67 -20.88
CA ARG A 63 -3.68 7.39 -22.14
C ARG A 63 -4.12 6.61 -23.39
N ARG A 64 -4.53 5.35 -23.24
CA ARG A 64 -5.16 4.54 -24.29
C ARG A 64 -6.67 4.70 -24.22
#